data_AF-A0A3D2XLG3-F1
#
_entry.id   AF-A0A3D2XLG3-F1
#
_cell.length_a   1.000
_cell.length_b   1.000
_cell.length_c   1.000
_cell.angle_alpha   90.00
_cell.angle_beta   90.00
_cell.angle_gamma   90.00
#
_symmetry.space_group_name_H-M   'P 1'
#
loop_
_entity.id
_entity.type
_entity.pdbx_description
1 polymer ?
#
loop_
_entity_poly.entity_id
_entity_poly.type
_entity_poly.pdbx_seq_one_letter_code
_entity_poly.pdbx_strand_id
1 'polypeptide(L)'
;MMKVAFMLLFLFSLPALGQSQTVSGTVTDAATKLPLAGVTVKVVGGSATAQTNDRGSFTIRANNGQTLQISYVGYEGKRVPVNGNQLTITLTAEVSELEEVVVAMDIKRKPRELGYSVQKVGGKEIAESQRENFVNSLQGRVAGVSITPTGGQAGSSSSIVLRGFNSMALSNQPLFVVDGVIVDNGSVNESGGGATIGIASDQPNRGSDYTNRISDINPNDIESVTVLKGPEATALYGSQASSGAIVITTKKAKATGKVSVNYDNSFRIQSLTRLPKVSHMYSQGNNGISDNSIFTFYGPAYGADEKVYRNQVEDFFETGFAQTHNI
;
A
#
# COMPACT_ATOMS: atom_id res chain seq x y z
N MET A 1 -71.14 -39.75 -21.47
CA MET A 1 -70.99 -38.30 -21.74
C MET A 1 -70.34 -37.50 -20.59
N MET A 2 -69.96 -38.09 -19.45
CA MET A 2 -69.43 -37.34 -18.30
C MET A 2 -67.88 -37.25 -18.21
N LYS A 3 -67.14 -37.96 -19.08
CA LYS A 3 -65.66 -37.95 -19.09
C LYS A 3 -65.03 -36.94 -20.05
N VAL A 4 -65.80 -36.42 -21.02
CA VAL A 4 -65.31 -35.43 -22.00
C VAL A 4 -65.39 -33.99 -21.46
N ALA A 5 -66.31 -33.73 -20.52
CA ALA A 5 -66.45 -32.42 -19.89
C ALA A 5 -65.30 -32.07 -18.92
N PHE A 6 -64.66 -33.07 -18.31
CA PHE A 6 -63.57 -32.83 -17.35
C PHE A 6 -62.22 -32.56 -18.04
N MET A 7 -62.04 -33.01 -19.28
CA MET A 7 -60.82 -32.81 -20.06
C MET A 7 -60.79 -31.45 -20.77
N LEU A 8 -61.95 -30.81 -20.98
CA LEU A 8 -62.05 -29.46 -21.54
C LEU A 8 -61.84 -28.35 -20.50
N LEU A 9 -61.93 -28.67 -19.20
CA LEU A 9 -61.72 -27.69 -18.12
C LEU A 9 -60.23 -27.49 -17.75
N PHE A 10 -59.35 -28.40 -18.19
CA PHE A 10 -57.91 -28.33 -17.92
C PHE A 10 -57.11 -27.60 -19.01
N LEU A 11 -57.76 -27.21 -20.11
CA LEU A 11 -57.12 -26.48 -21.22
C LEU A 11 -57.12 -24.95 -21.06
N PHE A 12 -57.69 -24.42 -19.97
CA PHE A 12 -57.83 -22.97 -19.75
C PHE A 12 -56.90 -22.38 -18.68
N SER A 13 -56.02 -23.16 -18.07
CA SER A 13 -54.97 -22.67 -17.15
C SER A 13 -53.66 -22.41 -17.90
N LEU A 14 -53.71 -21.52 -18.89
CA LEU A 14 -52.48 -20.88 -19.39
C LEU A 14 -51.93 -20.00 -18.25
N PRO A 15 -50.68 -20.19 -17.79
CA PRO A 15 -50.07 -19.21 -16.92
C PRO A 15 -50.04 -17.88 -17.68
N ALA A 16 -50.66 -16.85 -17.11
CA ALA A 16 -50.58 -15.50 -17.62
C ALA A 16 -49.09 -15.12 -17.71
N LEU A 17 -48.53 -15.21 -18.92
CA LEU A 17 -47.21 -14.67 -19.23
C LEU A 17 -47.27 -13.18 -18.88
N GLY A 18 -46.56 -12.81 -17.82
CA GLY A 18 -46.57 -11.45 -17.27
C GLY A 18 -46.42 -10.42 -18.39
N GLN A 19 -47.42 -9.55 -18.49
CA GLN A 19 -47.48 -8.52 -19.51
C GLN A 19 -46.31 -7.56 -19.29
N SER A 20 -45.26 -7.69 -20.10
CA SER A 20 -44.08 -6.83 -20.03
C SER A 20 -44.51 -5.41 -20.44
N GLN A 21 -44.76 -4.56 -19.46
CA GLN A 21 -45.08 -3.16 -19.70
C GLN A 21 -43.82 -2.40 -20.15
N THR A 22 -44.03 -1.47 -21.05
CA THR A 22 -42.97 -0.56 -21.50
C THR A 22 -42.87 0.58 -20.50
N VAL A 23 -41.79 0.62 -19.73
CA VAL A 23 -41.48 1.66 -18.77
C VAL A 23 -40.57 2.67 -19.45
N SER A 24 -40.96 3.94 -19.43
CA SER A 24 -40.11 5.04 -19.88
C SER A 24 -39.62 5.84 -18.68
N GLY A 25 -38.45 6.44 -18.78
CA GLY A 25 -37.98 7.29 -17.71
C GLY A 25 -36.89 8.24 -18.14
N THR A 26 -36.53 9.16 -17.26
CA THR A 26 -35.44 10.11 -17.43
C THR A 26 -34.45 10.00 -16.29
N VAL A 27 -33.17 10.03 -16.61
CA VAL A 27 -32.07 10.05 -15.65
C VAL A 27 -31.41 11.41 -15.67
N THR A 28 -31.31 12.04 -14.50
CA THR A 28 -30.71 13.37 -14.32
C THR A 28 -29.69 13.35 -13.19
N ASP A 29 -28.72 14.26 -13.27
CA ASP A 29 -27.78 14.51 -12.19
C ASP A 29 -28.47 15.24 -11.02
N ALA A 30 -28.18 14.82 -9.79
CA ALA A 30 -28.83 15.35 -8.60
C ALA A 30 -28.51 16.83 -8.34
N ALA A 31 -27.28 17.28 -8.66
CA ALA A 31 -26.75 18.60 -8.34
C ALA A 31 -27.03 19.64 -9.43
N THR A 32 -26.72 19.31 -10.67
CA THR A 32 -26.83 20.17 -11.86
C THR A 32 -28.21 20.09 -12.52
N LYS A 33 -29.02 19.07 -12.19
CA LYS A 33 -30.29 18.74 -12.84
C LYS A 33 -30.18 18.49 -14.35
N LEU A 34 -28.96 18.31 -14.87
CA LEU A 34 -28.74 18.03 -16.27
C LEU A 34 -29.09 16.58 -16.62
N PRO A 35 -29.62 16.32 -17.83
CA PRO A 35 -29.87 14.96 -18.30
C PRO A 35 -28.56 14.19 -18.50
N LEU A 36 -28.55 12.92 -18.11
CA LEU A 36 -27.37 12.06 -18.22
C LEU A 36 -27.52 11.07 -19.38
N ALA A 37 -26.67 11.22 -20.40
CA ALA A 37 -26.61 10.34 -21.57
C ALA A 37 -25.68 9.13 -21.34
N GLY A 38 -26.07 7.96 -21.87
CA GLY A 38 -25.26 6.73 -21.76
C GLY A 38 -25.35 6.00 -20.42
N VAL A 39 -26.30 6.36 -19.55
CA VAL A 39 -26.58 5.64 -18.30
C VAL A 39 -27.13 4.25 -18.63
N THR A 40 -26.55 3.21 -18.03
CA THR A 40 -27.02 1.83 -18.23
C THR A 40 -28.15 1.52 -17.24
N VAL A 41 -29.29 1.07 -17.77
CA VAL A 41 -30.49 0.67 -17.02
C VAL A 41 -30.74 -0.81 -17.25
N LYS A 42 -30.71 -1.61 -16.19
CA LYS A 42 -30.88 -3.08 -16.28
C LYS A 42 -31.95 -3.57 -15.31
N VAL A 43 -32.80 -4.49 -15.76
CA VAL A 43 -33.75 -5.18 -14.85
C VAL A 43 -33.00 -6.22 -14.02
N VAL A 44 -33.09 -6.11 -12.69
CA VAL A 44 -32.48 -7.07 -11.77
C VAL A 44 -33.20 -8.43 -11.90
N GLY A 45 -32.44 -9.48 -12.23
CA GLY A 45 -33.00 -10.82 -12.48
C GLY A 45 -33.59 -11.02 -13.89
N GLY A 46 -33.54 -10.00 -14.75
CA GLY A 46 -33.98 -10.08 -16.15
C GLY A 46 -32.82 -9.89 -17.14
N SER A 47 -33.11 -10.12 -18.43
CA SER A 47 -32.19 -9.85 -19.55
C SER A 47 -32.36 -8.47 -20.18
N ALA A 48 -33.45 -7.76 -19.86
CA ALA A 48 -33.73 -6.44 -20.41
C ALA A 48 -32.72 -5.41 -19.91
N THR A 49 -32.04 -4.75 -20.86
CA THR A 49 -31.07 -3.68 -20.63
C THR A 49 -31.36 -2.55 -21.63
N ALA A 50 -31.24 -1.31 -21.19
CA ALA A 50 -31.38 -0.10 -22.00
C ALA A 50 -30.30 0.91 -21.63
N GLN A 51 -30.06 1.86 -22.52
CA GLN A 51 -29.20 3.02 -22.24
C GLN A 51 -29.98 4.32 -22.43
N THR A 52 -29.64 5.35 -21.68
CA THR A 52 -30.22 6.69 -21.85
C THR A 52 -29.66 7.39 -23.09
N ASN A 53 -30.51 8.14 -23.79
CA ASN A 53 -30.12 8.98 -24.93
C ASN A 53 -29.56 10.35 -24.49
N ASP A 54 -29.26 11.23 -25.45
CA ASP A 54 -28.72 12.59 -25.21
C ASP A 54 -29.62 13.49 -24.35
N ARG A 55 -30.91 13.15 -24.22
CA ARG A 55 -31.87 13.85 -23.35
C ARG A 55 -32.07 13.14 -22.00
N GLY A 56 -31.26 12.13 -21.70
CA GLY A 56 -31.34 11.34 -20.47
C GLY A 56 -32.53 10.39 -20.43
N SER A 57 -33.27 10.23 -21.53
CA SER A 57 -34.46 9.37 -21.58
C SER A 57 -34.09 7.93 -21.90
N PHE A 58 -34.77 6.96 -21.26
CA PHE A 58 -34.67 5.53 -21.56
C PHE A 58 -36.06 4.90 -21.69
N THR A 59 -36.10 3.75 -22.36
CA THR A 59 -37.29 2.90 -22.46
C THR A 59 -36.88 1.45 -22.28
N ILE A 60 -37.53 0.75 -21.35
CA ILE A 60 -37.21 -0.63 -21.00
C ILE A 60 -38.48 -1.44 -20.73
N ARG A 61 -38.46 -2.74 -21.07
CA ARG A 61 -39.54 -3.66 -20.73
C ARG A 61 -39.32 -4.21 -19.33
N ALA A 62 -40.19 -3.85 -18.38
CA ALA A 62 -40.08 -4.28 -16.97
C ALA A 62 -41.47 -4.31 -16.30
N ASN A 63 -41.75 -5.35 -15.52
CA ASN A 63 -43.02 -5.50 -14.81
C ASN A 63 -43.08 -4.63 -13.55
N ASN A 64 -44.30 -4.28 -13.12
CA ASN A 64 -44.49 -3.52 -11.89
C ASN A 64 -43.98 -4.33 -10.69
N GLY A 65 -43.21 -3.70 -9.80
CA GLY A 65 -42.53 -4.36 -8.68
C GLY A 65 -41.15 -4.95 -9.00
N GLN A 66 -40.71 -4.99 -10.27
CA GLN A 66 -39.31 -5.33 -10.59
C GLN A 66 -38.38 -4.17 -10.24
N THR A 67 -37.13 -4.48 -9.92
CA THR A 67 -36.12 -3.46 -9.58
C THR A 67 -35.23 -3.18 -10.79
N LEU A 68 -35.05 -1.90 -11.13
CA LEU A 68 -34.07 -1.43 -12.09
C LEU A 68 -32.76 -1.10 -11.37
N GLN A 69 -31.65 -1.63 -11.89
CA GLN A 69 -30.30 -1.22 -11.52
C GLN A 69 -29.83 -0.17 -12.53
N ILE A 70 -29.50 1.01 -12.01
CA ILE A 70 -28.99 2.15 -12.76
C ILE A 70 -27.50 2.25 -12.45
N SER A 71 -26.67 2.26 -13.49
CA SER A 71 -25.21 2.40 -13.35
C SER A 71 -24.66 3.35 -14.39
N TYR A 72 -23.80 4.26 -13.96
CA TYR A 72 -23.09 5.19 -14.81
C TYR A 72 -21.69 5.44 -14.25
N VAL A 73 -20.72 5.66 -15.14
CA VAL A 73 -19.32 5.82 -14.73
C VAL A 73 -19.17 7.14 -13.97
N GLY A 74 -18.62 7.07 -12.75
CA GLY A 74 -18.45 8.24 -11.87
C GLY A 74 -19.71 8.61 -11.06
N TYR A 75 -20.68 7.71 -10.94
CA TYR A 75 -21.93 7.92 -10.20
C TYR A 75 -22.27 6.72 -9.32
N GLU A 76 -22.92 6.97 -8.19
CA GLU A 76 -23.35 5.91 -7.29
C GLU A 76 -24.44 5.05 -7.96
N GLY A 77 -24.21 3.73 -7.99
CA GLY A 77 -25.16 2.78 -8.55
C GLY A 77 -26.46 2.74 -7.75
N LYS A 78 -27.60 3.03 -8.39
CA LYS A 78 -28.90 3.14 -7.73
C LYS A 78 -29.84 2.01 -8.12
N ARG A 79 -30.56 1.45 -7.15
CA ARG A 79 -31.64 0.48 -7.37
C ARG A 79 -32.98 1.16 -7.18
N VAL A 80 -33.85 1.10 -8.19
CA VAL A 80 -35.16 1.77 -8.18
C VAL A 80 -36.26 0.76 -8.53
N PRO A 81 -37.28 0.55 -7.69
CA PRO A 81 -38.43 -0.28 -8.03
C PRO A 81 -39.28 0.39 -9.12
N VAL A 82 -39.76 -0.41 -10.06
CA VAL A 82 -40.75 0.02 -11.06
C VAL A 82 -42.10 0.14 -10.36
N ASN A 83 -42.58 1.37 -10.22
CA ASN A 83 -43.87 1.71 -9.59
C ASN A 83 -44.85 2.41 -10.56
N GLY A 84 -44.68 2.20 -11.87
CA GLY A 84 -45.50 2.82 -12.92
C GLY A 84 -44.83 2.84 -14.30
N ASN A 85 -45.48 3.49 -15.27
CA ASN A 85 -44.99 3.56 -16.66
C ASN A 85 -43.97 4.68 -16.90
N GLN A 86 -43.88 5.64 -15.99
CA GLN A 86 -42.94 6.78 -16.08
C GLN A 86 -42.11 6.89 -14.79
N LEU A 87 -40.79 6.95 -14.93
CA LEU A 87 -39.84 7.06 -13.82
C LEU A 87 -38.94 8.28 -14.00
N THR A 88 -38.76 9.06 -12.94
CA THR A 88 -37.72 10.10 -12.88
C THR A 88 -36.66 9.67 -11.88
N ILE A 89 -35.44 9.50 -12.35
CA ILE A 89 -34.33 8.95 -11.57
C ILE A 89 -33.26 10.02 -11.46
N THR A 90 -32.90 10.37 -10.23
CA THR A 90 -31.74 11.21 -9.94
C THR A 90 -30.57 10.33 -9.53
N LEU A 91 -29.42 10.54 -10.18
CA LEU A 91 -28.14 9.95 -9.80
C LEU A 91 -27.28 10.99 -9.09
N THR A 92 -26.63 10.57 -8.03
CA THR A 92 -25.64 11.38 -7.32
C THR A 92 -24.27 11.05 -7.90
N ALA A 93 -23.52 12.07 -8.33
CA ALA A 93 -22.14 11.88 -8.73
C ALA A 93 -21.37 11.23 -7.57
N GLU A 94 -20.59 10.21 -7.88
CA GLU A 94 -19.67 9.58 -6.94
C GLU A 94 -18.49 10.53 -6.80
N VAL A 95 -18.65 11.52 -5.92
CA VAL A 95 -17.56 12.37 -5.48
C VAL A 95 -16.67 11.51 -4.61
N SER A 96 -15.74 10.80 -5.25
CA SER A 96 -14.54 10.31 -4.57
C SER A 96 -13.65 11.52 -4.29
N GLU A 97 -14.13 12.41 -3.43
CA GLU A 97 -13.23 13.27 -2.68
C GLU A 97 -12.43 12.31 -1.81
N LEU A 98 -11.21 12.01 -2.29
CA LEU A 98 -10.13 11.59 -1.42
C LEU A 98 -9.89 12.75 -0.45
N GLU A 99 -10.78 12.93 0.53
CA GLU A 99 -10.45 13.74 1.68
C GLU A 99 -9.25 13.04 2.31
N GLU A 100 -8.10 13.69 2.19
CA GLU A 100 -6.87 13.23 2.81
C GLU A 100 -7.06 13.33 4.32
N VAL A 101 -7.70 12.32 4.89
CA VAL A 101 -7.95 12.27 6.32
C VAL A 101 -6.71 11.71 6.99
N VAL A 102 -6.14 12.48 7.90
CA VAL A 102 -5.04 12.04 8.75
C VAL A 102 -5.66 11.30 9.93
N VAL A 103 -5.15 10.10 10.21
CA VAL A 103 -5.56 9.31 11.37
C VAL A 103 -4.50 9.46 12.46
N ALA A 104 -4.92 10.03 13.59
CA ALA A 104 -4.19 9.95 14.84
C ALA A 104 -5.14 9.32 15.87
N MET A 105 -4.76 8.17 16.44
CA MET A 105 -5.57 7.44 17.43
C MET A 105 -7.03 7.17 16.98
N ASP A 106 -7.23 6.69 15.74
CA ASP A 106 -8.55 6.38 15.16
C ASP A 106 -9.49 7.60 14.96
N ILE A 107 -9.05 8.81 15.33
CA ILE A 107 -9.77 10.06 15.05
C ILE A 107 -9.32 10.61 13.71
N LYS A 108 -10.26 10.56 12.77
CA LYS A 108 -10.16 11.14 11.44
C LYS A 108 -10.22 12.67 11.54
N ARG A 109 -9.10 13.36 11.27
CA ARG A 109 -9.06 14.84 11.17
C ARG A 109 -8.52 15.30 9.83
N LYS A 110 -9.00 16.44 9.38
CA LYS A 110 -8.44 17.07 8.17
C LYS A 110 -7.08 17.66 8.52
N PRO A 111 -6.03 17.49 7.69
CA PRO A 111 -4.70 18.03 7.96
C PRO A 111 -4.72 19.54 8.22
N ARG A 112 -5.66 20.28 7.62
CA ARG A 112 -5.87 21.71 7.82
C ARG A 112 -6.37 22.11 9.22
N GLU A 113 -6.96 21.18 9.97
CA GLU A 113 -7.45 21.42 11.33
C GLU A 113 -6.35 21.20 12.39
N LEU A 114 -5.21 20.64 11.99
CA LEU A 114 -4.09 20.35 12.89
C LEU A 114 -3.17 21.57 12.96
N GLY A 115 -2.90 22.05 14.18
CA GLY A 115 -1.96 23.16 14.41
C GLY A 115 -0.49 22.80 14.24
N TYR A 116 -0.18 21.59 13.79
CA TYR A 116 1.18 21.04 13.68
C TYR A 116 1.40 20.37 12.32
N SER A 117 2.66 20.27 11.91
CA SER A 117 3.03 19.63 10.64
C SER A 117 2.85 18.12 10.71
N VAL A 118 1.90 17.64 9.92
CA VAL A 118 1.69 16.21 9.65
C VAL A 118 1.90 15.95 8.17
N GLN A 119 2.45 14.79 7.86
CA GLN A 119 2.55 14.32 6.48
C GLN A 119 2.00 12.91 6.38
N LYS A 120 1.07 12.71 5.46
CA LYS A 120 0.48 11.41 5.16
C LYS A 120 1.09 10.88 3.86
N VAL A 121 1.36 9.57 3.83
CA VAL A 121 1.80 8.82 2.66
C VAL A 121 0.78 7.72 2.43
N GLY A 122 0.26 7.61 1.20
CA GLY A 122 -0.72 6.58 0.84
C GLY A 122 -0.09 5.20 0.78
N GLY A 123 -0.84 4.17 1.21
CA GLY A 123 -0.40 2.77 1.16
C GLY A 123 -0.06 2.29 -0.25
N LYS A 124 -0.73 2.84 -1.28
CA LYS A 124 -0.41 2.57 -2.69
C LYS A 124 1.03 2.99 -3.04
N GLU A 125 1.45 4.19 -2.64
CA GLU A 125 2.81 4.67 -2.92
C GLU A 125 3.85 3.80 -2.20
N ILE A 126 3.53 3.37 -0.97
CA ILE A 126 4.38 2.49 -0.17
C ILE A 126 4.55 1.13 -0.86
N ALA A 127 3.44 0.50 -1.26
CA ALA A 127 3.45 -0.77 -1.98
C ALA A 127 4.17 -0.66 -3.34
N GLU A 128 3.98 0.42 -4.09
CA GLU A 128 4.67 0.67 -5.37
C GLU A 128 6.19 0.75 -5.23
N SER A 129 6.71 1.08 -4.05
CA SER A 129 8.16 1.12 -3.84
C SER A 129 8.82 -0.26 -3.89
N GLN A 130 8.04 -1.34 -3.67
CA GLN A 130 8.51 -2.73 -3.66
C GLN A 130 9.75 -2.95 -2.79
N ARG A 131 9.96 -2.11 -1.77
CA ARG A 131 11.08 -2.23 -0.82
C ARG A 131 10.73 -3.29 0.22
N GLU A 132 11.72 -4.11 0.58
CA GLU A 132 11.60 -5.16 1.61
C GLU A 132 11.08 -4.57 2.93
N ASN A 133 11.63 -3.43 3.35
CA ASN A 133 11.12 -2.67 4.48
C ASN A 133 10.36 -1.43 3.98
N PHE A 134 9.07 -1.35 4.34
CA PHE A 134 8.21 -0.22 3.95
C PHE A 134 8.73 1.11 4.49
N VAL A 135 9.46 1.13 5.61
CA VAL A 135 10.04 2.35 6.17
C VAL A 135 10.98 2.99 5.17
N ASN A 136 11.79 2.20 4.47
CA ASN A 136 12.68 2.70 3.44
C ASN A 136 11.90 3.41 2.32
N SER A 137 10.62 3.09 2.10
CA SER A 137 9.76 3.78 1.12
C SER A 137 9.46 5.24 1.50
N LEU A 138 9.54 5.58 2.79
CA LEU A 138 9.28 6.94 3.29
C LEU A 138 10.46 7.90 3.01
N GLN A 139 11.66 7.35 2.75
CA GLN A 139 12.85 8.13 2.44
C GLN A 139 12.61 8.99 1.20
N GLY A 140 12.80 10.31 1.34
CA GLY A 140 12.58 11.29 0.28
C GLY A 140 11.11 11.60 -0.02
N ARG A 141 10.15 10.84 0.53
CA ARG A 141 8.71 11.13 0.46
C ARG A 141 8.24 11.97 1.63
N VAL A 142 8.85 11.81 2.80
CA VAL A 142 8.52 12.59 3.99
C VAL A 142 9.67 13.55 4.34
N ALA A 143 9.35 14.84 4.44
CA ALA A 143 10.35 15.85 4.77
C ALA A 143 10.77 15.76 6.25
N GLY A 144 12.07 15.81 6.52
CA GLY A 144 12.64 15.72 7.87
C GLY A 144 12.78 14.30 8.41
N VAL A 145 12.55 13.28 7.58
CA VAL A 145 12.83 11.88 7.90
C VAL A 145 14.21 11.52 7.33
N SER A 146 15.07 10.96 8.16
CA SER A 146 16.30 10.30 7.73
C SER A 146 16.19 8.81 8.02
N ILE A 147 16.28 7.99 6.98
CA ILE A 147 16.30 6.54 7.07
C ILE A 147 17.62 6.04 6.50
N THR A 148 18.37 5.33 7.33
CA THR A 148 19.67 4.78 6.98
C THR A 148 19.66 3.28 7.25
N PRO A 149 19.71 2.43 6.21
CA PRO A 149 19.95 0.99 6.37
C PRO A 149 21.27 0.78 7.11
N THR A 150 21.31 -0.16 8.05
CA THR A 150 22.51 -0.49 8.82
C THR A 150 23.53 -1.30 8.03
N GLY A 151 23.09 -1.96 6.97
CA GLY A 151 23.92 -2.80 6.10
C GLY A 151 23.29 -3.05 4.73
N GLY A 152 24.03 -3.75 3.88
CA GLY A 152 23.58 -4.19 2.54
C GLY A 152 23.06 -5.63 2.51
N GLN A 153 23.00 -6.31 3.65
CA GLN A 153 22.44 -7.66 3.75
C GLN A 153 20.90 -7.60 3.63
N ALA A 154 20.31 -8.62 3.01
CA ALA A 154 18.85 -8.75 2.96
C ALA A 154 18.30 -8.81 4.39
N GLY A 155 17.24 -8.04 4.66
CA GLY A 155 16.70 -7.95 6.03
C GLY A 155 17.59 -7.20 7.04
N SER A 156 18.52 -6.33 6.61
CA SER A 156 19.21 -5.43 7.54
C SER A 156 18.21 -4.44 8.17
N SER A 157 18.38 -4.12 9.46
CA SER A 157 17.61 -3.06 10.11
C SER A 157 17.74 -1.71 9.39
N SER A 158 16.75 -0.86 9.59
CA SER A 158 16.80 0.53 9.13
C SER A 158 16.72 1.47 10.32
N SER A 159 17.71 2.35 10.46
CA SER A 159 17.70 3.41 11.47
C SER A 159 16.82 4.55 10.97
N ILE A 160 15.84 4.98 11.78
CA ILE A 160 14.91 6.06 11.47
C ILE A 160 15.12 7.19 12.46
N VAL A 161 15.31 8.40 11.96
CA VAL A 161 15.44 9.61 12.76
C VAL A 161 14.53 10.69 12.19
N LEU A 162 13.68 11.27 13.03
CA LEU A 162 12.81 12.39 12.68
C LEU A 162 13.41 13.70 13.19
N ARG A 163 13.66 14.65 12.29
CA ARG A 163 14.20 15.98 12.60
C ARG A 163 15.53 15.97 13.38
N GLY A 164 16.36 14.96 13.13
CA GLY A 164 17.70 14.84 13.73
C GLY A 164 17.71 14.20 15.11
N PHE A 165 18.90 14.09 15.69
CA PHE A 165 19.09 13.47 17.00
C PHE A 165 18.69 14.46 18.11
N ASN A 166 17.76 14.06 18.97
CA ASN A 166 17.30 14.81 20.13
C ASN A 166 17.89 14.31 21.46
N SER A 167 18.55 13.15 21.45
CA SER A 167 19.16 12.53 22.62
C SER A 167 20.60 12.12 22.34
N MET A 168 21.48 12.41 23.29
CA MET A 168 22.89 12.04 23.25
C MET A 168 23.18 10.66 23.85
N ALA A 169 22.20 10.02 24.49
CA ALA A 169 22.42 8.76 25.22
C ALA A 169 21.30 7.73 25.02
N LEU A 170 20.09 8.17 24.66
CA LEU A 170 18.94 7.29 24.43
C LEU A 170 18.70 7.07 22.93
N SER A 171 17.80 6.14 22.60
CA SER A 171 17.38 5.88 21.23
C SER A 171 16.69 7.11 20.63
N ASN A 172 17.09 7.50 19.42
CA ASN A 172 16.51 8.62 18.66
C ASN A 172 15.44 8.18 17.65
N GLN A 173 14.97 6.94 17.78
CA GLN A 173 13.91 6.43 16.90
C GLN A 173 12.55 7.06 17.24
N PRO A 174 11.69 7.27 16.23
CA PRO A 174 10.31 7.65 16.49
C PRO A 174 9.52 6.49 17.09
N LEU A 175 8.44 6.83 17.79
CA LEU A 175 7.46 5.86 18.24
C LEU A 175 6.69 5.28 17.04
N PHE A 176 6.56 3.97 16.96
CA PHE A 176 5.70 3.34 15.97
C PHE A 176 4.36 2.96 16.56
N VAL A 177 3.29 3.28 15.84
CA VAL A 177 1.92 2.99 16.25
C VAL A 177 1.21 2.33 15.09
N VAL A 178 0.68 1.13 15.29
CA VAL A 178 -0.09 0.38 14.29
C VAL A 178 -1.53 0.29 14.79
N ASP A 179 -2.47 0.87 14.06
CA ASP A 179 -3.91 0.87 14.40
C ASP A 179 -4.20 1.31 15.85
N GLY A 180 -3.41 2.26 16.36
CA GLY A 180 -3.55 2.80 17.71
C GLY A 180 -2.75 2.05 18.80
N VAL A 181 -2.13 0.92 18.47
CA VAL A 181 -1.28 0.15 19.38
C VAL A 181 0.18 0.51 19.18
N ILE A 182 0.91 0.80 20.27
CA ILE A 182 2.34 1.06 20.22
C ILE A 182 3.08 -0.24 19.90
N VAL A 183 3.93 -0.20 18.88
CA VAL A 183 4.75 -1.33 18.46
C VAL A 183 6.21 -1.05 18.78
N ASP A 184 6.86 -2.04 19.38
CA ASP A 184 8.30 -2.00 19.60
C ASP A 184 9.05 -2.11 18.28
N ASN A 185 10.02 -1.23 18.04
CA ASN A 185 10.90 -1.25 16.87
C ASN A 185 12.37 -1.48 17.27
N GLY A 186 12.60 -2.27 18.30
CA GLY A 186 13.94 -2.71 18.65
C GLY A 186 14.55 -3.66 17.62
N SER A 187 15.86 -3.83 17.71
CA SER A 187 16.61 -4.90 17.04
C SER A 187 17.27 -5.78 18.12
N VAL A 188 17.50 -7.06 17.82
CA VAL A 188 18.11 -8.00 18.76
C VAL A 188 19.63 -7.85 18.72
N ASN A 189 20.27 -7.69 19.89
CA ASN A 189 21.72 -7.77 20.00
C ASN A 189 22.16 -9.13 20.57
N GLU A 190 22.79 -9.95 19.73
CA GLU A 190 23.37 -11.24 20.16
C GLU A 190 24.61 -11.07 21.05
N SER A 191 25.40 -10.00 20.88
CA SER A 191 26.57 -9.73 21.73
C SER A 191 26.19 -9.43 23.19
N GLY A 192 24.92 -9.13 23.48
CA GLY A 192 24.38 -8.84 24.80
C GLY A 192 23.45 -9.91 25.38
N GLY A 193 23.46 -11.14 24.85
CA GLY A 193 22.59 -12.22 25.33
C GLY A 193 21.13 -12.14 24.88
N GLY A 194 20.85 -11.52 23.72
CA GLY A 194 19.50 -11.43 23.14
C GLY A 194 18.68 -10.23 23.62
N ALA A 195 19.30 -9.25 24.26
CA ALA A 195 18.64 -8.02 24.69
C ALA A 195 18.23 -7.13 23.50
N THR A 196 17.07 -6.49 23.61
CA THR A 196 16.59 -5.50 22.64
C THR A 196 17.41 -4.21 22.72
N ILE A 197 17.94 -3.72 21.60
CA ILE A 197 18.69 -2.46 21.50
C ILE A 197 18.01 -1.48 20.53
N GLY A 198 18.11 -0.20 20.85
CA GLY A 198 17.73 0.89 19.93
C GLY A 198 18.70 1.00 18.76
N ILE A 199 18.18 0.88 17.54
CA ILE A 199 18.91 0.98 16.25
C ILE A 199 19.58 2.34 16.03
N ALA A 200 19.02 3.42 16.60
CA ALA A 200 19.60 4.76 16.58
C ALA A 200 20.16 5.11 17.97
N SER A 201 21.16 4.35 18.42
CA SER A 201 21.83 4.55 19.72
C SER A 201 23.36 4.52 19.57
N ASP A 202 24.06 5.01 20.59
CA ASP A 202 25.53 5.05 20.66
C ASP A 202 26.17 3.66 20.93
N GLN A 203 25.39 2.57 20.91
CA GLN A 203 25.89 1.23 21.22
C GLN A 203 26.34 0.45 19.96
N PRO A 204 27.38 -0.42 20.05
CA PRO A 204 27.84 -1.21 18.91
C PRO A 204 26.83 -2.32 18.57
N ASN A 205 25.94 -2.09 17.60
CA ASN A 205 25.02 -3.12 17.06
C ASN A 205 25.46 -3.64 15.68
N ARG A 206 26.77 -3.75 15.43
CA ARG A 206 27.31 -3.85 14.04
C ARG A 206 27.90 -5.22 13.65
N GLY A 207 27.76 -6.25 14.48
CA GLY A 207 28.31 -7.59 14.21
C GLY A 207 27.40 -8.50 13.39
N SER A 208 26.11 -8.55 13.77
CA SER A 208 25.04 -9.31 13.11
C SER A 208 23.76 -8.52 13.27
N ASP A 209 23.22 -7.95 12.19
CA ASP A 209 22.00 -7.16 12.27
C ASP A 209 20.78 -8.06 12.08
N TYR A 210 19.98 -8.17 13.14
CA TYR A 210 18.70 -8.83 13.11
C TYR A 210 17.63 -7.77 12.93
N THR A 211 17.03 -7.74 11.74
CA THR A 211 15.98 -6.83 11.28
C THR A 211 15.13 -6.19 12.38
N ASN A 212 14.79 -4.93 12.19
CA ASN A 212 13.98 -4.22 13.17
C ASN A 212 12.50 -4.55 13.04
N ARG A 213 11.80 -4.80 14.14
CA ARG A 213 10.44 -5.37 14.14
C ARG A 213 9.41 -4.62 13.30
N ILE A 214 9.59 -3.33 13.03
CA ILE A 214 8.68 -2.60 12.13
C ILE A 214 8.77 -3.09 10.67
N SER A 215 9.89 -3.69 10.25
CA SER A 215 10.01 -4.26 8.90
C SER A 215 9.18 -5.52 8.71
N ASP A 216 8.69 -6.13 9.78
CA ASP A 216 7.79 -7.30 9.72
C ASP A 216 6.40 -6.92 9.16
N ILE A 217 6.07 -5.62 9.12
CA ILE A 217 4.80 -5.15 8.56
C ILE A 217 4.86 -5.25 7.04
N ASN A 218 3.93 -6.04 6.49
CA ASN A 218 3.73 -6.15 5.06
C ASN A 218 3.28 -4.80 4.47
N PRO A 219 4.02 -4.23 3.49
CA PRO A 219 3.65 -2.96 2.87
C PRO A 219 2.29 -3.01 2.16
N ASN A 220 1.85 -4.19 1.73
CA ASN A 220 0.55 -4.36 1.07
C ASN A 220 -0.63 -4.28 2.03
N ASP A 221 -0.41 -4.45 3.34
CA ASP A 221 -1.46 -4.34 4.35
C ASP A 221 -1.64 -2.90 4.83
N ILE A 222 -0.75 -1.99 4.45
CA ILE A 222 -0.78 -0.58 4.84
C ILE A 222 -1.82 0.17 3.99
N GLU A 223 -2.77 0.83 4.66
CA GLU A 223 -3.67 1.80 4.03
C GLU A 223 -3.01 3.17 3.96
N SER A 224 -2.39 3.62 5.04
CA SER A 224 -1.63 4.87 5.06
C SER A 224 -0.62 4.93 6.19
N VAL A 225 0.41 5.75 6.00
CA VAL A 225 1.39 6.11 7.04
C VAL A 225 1.32 7.60 7.29
N THR A 226 1.17 7.97 8.55
CA THR A 226 1.09 9.33 9.03
C THR A 226 2.32 9.63 9.90
N VAL A 227 3.13 10.60 9.49
CA VAL A 227 4.33 10.99 10.24
C VAL A 227 4.06 12.25 11.04
N LEU A 228 4.17 12.10 12.37
CA LEU A 228 4.04 13.14 13.38
C LEU A 228 5.45 13.62 13.76
N LYS A 229 5.84 14.79 13.26
CA LYS A 229 7.25 15.21 13.20
C LYS A 229 7.79 15.86 14.48
N GLY A 230 6.99 15.96 15.55
CA GLY A 230 7.44 16.65 16.75
C GLY A 230 6.54 16.40 17.96
N PRO A 231 7.00 16.82 19.16
CA PRO A 231 6.36 16.52 20.43
C PRO A 231 4.94 17.10 20.56
N GLU A 232 4.67 18.23 19.89
CA GLU A 232 3.32 18.83 19.86
C GLU A 232 2.29 17.96 19.14
N ALA A 233 2.74 17.27 18.08
CA ALA A 233 1.91 16.37 17.29
C ALA A 233 1.66 15.03 18.00
N THR A 234 2.51 14.70 18.98
CA THR A 234 2.56 13.40 19.64
C THR A 234 2.22 13.46 21.13
N ALA A 235 1.68 14.58 21.61
CA ALA A 235 1.29 14.76 23.02
C ALA A 235 0.41 13.61 23.56
N LEU A 236 -0.42 13.01 22.69
CA LEU A 236 -1.28 11.87 23.02
C LEU A 236 -0.52 10.57 23.30
N TYR A 237 0.71 10.43 22.81
CA TYR A 237 1.56 9.25 22.99
C TYR A 237 2.59 9.41 24.12
N GLY A 238 2.63 10.58 24.76
CA GLY A 238 3.50 10.86 25.90
C GLY A 238 5.00 10.93 25.55
N SER A 239 5.85 10.71 26.56
CA SER A 239 7.30 10.92 26.48
C SER A 239 8.01 10.00 25.47
N GLN A 240 7.44 8.83 25.18
CA GLN A 240 7.98 7.89 24.20
C GLN A 240 7.95 8.43 22.77
N ALA A 241 7.11 9.42 22.48
CA ALA A 241 7.01 10.06 21.19
C ALA A 241 7.68 11.45 21.15
N SER A 242 8.59 11.73 22.09
CA SER A 242 9.40 12.96 22.11
C SER A 242 10.27 13.11 20.86
N SER A 243 10.68 12.00 20.25
CA SER A 243 11.37 11.91 18.95
C SER A 243 10.40 11.90 17.75
N GLY A 244 9.13 12.19 17.98
CA GLY A 244 8.06 12.05 16.99
C GLY A 244 7.45 10.65 16.93
N ALA A 245 6.48 10.46 16.05
CA ALA A 245 5.77 9.19 15.89
C ALA A 245 5.41 8.91 14.42
N ILE A 246 5.36 7.63 14.08
CA ILE A 246 4.91 7.12 12.79
C ILE A 246 3.67 6.26 13.06
N VAL A 247 2.52 6.77 12.65
CA VAL A 247 1.22 6.13 12.82
C VAL A 247 0.85 5.42 11.52
N ILE A 248 0.67 4.12 11.60
CA ILE A 248 0.35 3.22 10.51
C ILE A 248 -1.11 2.81 10.67
N THR A 249 -1.87 2.95 9.60
CA THR A 249 -3.24 2.46 9.51
C THR A 249 -3.28 1.32 8.51
N THR A 250 -3.78 0.16 8.92
CA THR A 250 -3.90 -1.01 8.05
C THR A 250 -5.21 -1.00 7.26
N LYS A 251 -5.22 -1.69 6.13
CA LYS A 251 -6.40 -1.82 5.26
C LYS A 251 -7.51 -2.58 6.01
N LYS A 252 -8.65 -1.93 6.18
CA LYS A 252 -9.86 -2.56 6.73
C LYS A 252 -10.71 -3.20 5.61
N ALA A 253 -11.42 -4.28 5.94
CA ALA A 253 -12.34 -4.93 5.00
C ALA A 253 -13.44 -3.95 4.56
N LYS A 254 -13.64 -3.82 3.24
CA LYS A 254 -14.73 -3.04 2.67
C LYS A 254 -15.91 -3.97 2.40
N ALA A 255 -17.09 -3.65 2.97
CA ALA A 255 -18.31 -4.42 2.77
C ALA A 255 -18.88 -4.18 1.36
N THR A 256 -18.25 -4.75 0.33
CA THR A 256 -18.68 -4.64 -1.07
C THR A 256 -19.62 -5.75 -1.52
N GLY A 257 -19.88 -6.75 -0.66
CA GLY A 257 -20.76 -7.88 -0.97
C GLY A 257 -20.23 -8.82 -2.07
N LYS A 258 -18.97 -8.66 -2.46
CA LYS A 258 -18.27 -9.50 -3.46
C LYS A 258 -16.96 -9.98 -2.87
N VAL A 259 -16.55 -11.20 -3.24
CA VAL A 259 -15.20 -11.70 -2.95
C VAL A 259 -14.21 -10.89 -3.78
N SER A 260 -13.23 -10.28 -3.13
CA SER A 260 -12.11 -9.58 -3.77
C SER A 260 -10.83 -10.27 -3.32
N VAL A 261 -10.06 -10.77 -4.27
CA VAL A 261 -8.73 -11.36 -4.03
C VAL A 261 -7.74 -10.52 -4.81
N ASN A 262 -6.74 -10.00 -4.13
CA ASN A 262 -5.63 -9.29 -4.76
C ASN A 262 -4.41 -10.20 -4.69
N TYR A 263 -3.61 -10.21 -5.74
CA TYR A 263 -2.37 -10.95 -5.76
C TYR A 263 -1.29 -10.04 -6.33
N ASP A 264 -0.24 -9.84 -5.54
CA ASP A 264 0.90 -9.01 -5.89
C ASP A 264 2.15 -9.89 -5.92
N ASN A 265 2.95 -9.73 -6.96
CA ASN A 265 4.19 -10.46 -7.12
C ASN A 265 5.32 -9.50 -7.54
N SER A 266 6.51 -9.75 -7.03
CA SER A 266 7.70 -8.98 -7.39
C SER A 266 8.93 -9.87 -7.52
N PHE A 267 9.79 -9.48 -8.47
CA PHE A 267 11.09 -10.11 -8.72
C PHE A 267 12.18 -9.05 -8.60
N ARG A 268 13.28 -9.41 -7.95
CA ARG A 268 14.38 -8.50 -7.64
C ARG A 268 15.71 -9.16 -7.96
N ILE A 269 16.56 -8.41 -8.66
CA ILE A 269 17.93 -8.77 -8.97
C ILE A 269 18.82 -7.73 -8.29
N GLN A 270 19.82 -8.17 -7.52
CA GLN A 270 20.72 -7.31 -6.76
C GLN A 270 22.16 -7.60 -7.18
N SER A 271 22.87 -6.56 -7.58
CA SER A 271 24.30 -6.62 -7.88
C SER A 271 25.07 -5.59 -7.07
N LEU A 272 26.35 -5.87 -6.85
CA LEU A 272 27.23 -4.97 -6.14
C LEU A 272 27.42 -3.68 -6.95
N THR A 273 27.17 -2.53 -6.32
CA THR A 273 27.21 -1.24 -7.04
C THR A 273 28.55 -0.52 -6.90
N ARG A 274 29.26 -0.70 -5.79
CA ARG A 274 30.48 0.05 -5.49
C ARG A 274 31.44 -0.80 -4.67
N LEU A 275 32.71 -0.78 -5.08
CA LEU A 275 33.82 -1.32 -4.32
C LEU A 275 34.82 -0.22 -3.95
N PRO A 276 35.57 -0.40 -2.86
CA PRO A 276 36.74 0.42 -2.58
C PRO A 276 37.73 0.33 -3.73
N LYS A 277 38.31 1.47 -4.13
CA LYS A 277 39.44 1.47 -5.06
C LYS A 277 40.65 0.91 -4.32
N VAL A 278 41.17 -0.22 -4.80
CA VAL A 278 42.38 -0.84 -4.28
C VAL A 278 43.58 -0.44 -5.14
N SER A 279 44.73 -0.22 -4.50
CA SER A 279 45.99 0.04 -5.22
C SER A 279 46.61 -1.28 -5.68
N HIS A 280 47.11 -1.31 -6.90
CA HIS A 280 47.80 -2.46 -7.49
C HIS A 280 49.26 -2.14 -7.83
N MET A 281 49.87 -1.19 -7.12
CA MET A 281 51.24 -0.76 -7.40
C MET A 281 52.29 -1.68 -6.76
N TYR A 282 51.94 -2.37 -5.67
CA TYR A 282 52.87 -3.13 -4.83
C TYR A 282 52.41 -4.57 -4.68
N SER A 283 53.38 -5.48 -4.63
CA SER A 283 53.16 -6.90 -4.39
C SER A 283 52.90 -7.21 -2.91
N GLN A 284 52.55 -8.47 -2.64
CA GLN A 284 52.30 -8.97 -1.29
C GLN A 284 53.58 -8.84 -0.45
N GLY A 285 53.46 -8.21 0.71
CA GLY A 285 54.63 -7.87 1.51
C GLY A 285 54.41 -6.73 2.48
N ASN A 286 55.50 -6.38 3.17
CA ASN A 286 55.54 -5.31 4.15
C ASN A 286 56.87 -4.58 4.07
N ASN A 287 56.86 -3.26 4.30
CA ASN A 287 58.05 -2.41 4.23
C ASN A 287 58.89 -2.56 2.95
N GLY A 288 58.26 -2.84 1.81
CA GLY A 288 58.93 -3.03 0.52
C GLY A 288 59.60 -4.39 0.34
N ILE A 289 59.41 -5.33 1.27
CA ILE A 289 59.94 -6.70 1.21
C ILE A 289 58.80 -7.66 0.86
N SER A 290 59.03 -8.54 -0.11
CA SER A 290 58.05 -9.55 -0.52
C SER A 290 57.89 -10.60 0.59
N ASP A 291 56.65 -10.86 0.97
CA ASP A 291 56.28 -11.87 1.96
C ASP A 291 54.92 -12.47 1.59
N ASN A 292 54.94 -13.72 1.14
CA ASN A 292 53.73 -14.40 0.68
C ASN A 292 52.87 -14.96 1.84
N SER A 293 53.30 -14.81 3.09
CA SER A 293 52.58 -15.31 4.28
C SER A 293 51.59 -14.30 4.86
N ILE A 294 51.58 -13.05 4.38
CA ILE A 294 50.78 -11.95 4.94
C ILE A 294 49.80 -11.36 3.94
N PHE A 295 48.63 -10.90 4.39
CA PHE A 295 47.58 -10.39 3.49
C PHE A 295 47.74 -8.91 3.08
N THR A 296 48.89 -8.29 3.36
CA THR A 296 49.16 -6.88 3.03
C THR A 296 49.89 -6.73 1.71
N PHE A 297 49.59 -5.66 0.98
CA PHE A 297 50.19 -5.33 -0.32
C PHE A 297 51.12 -4.11 -0.22
N TYR A 298 52.12 -4.20 0.67
CA TYR A 298 53.18 -3.19 0.85
C TYR A 298 54.57 -3.76 0.54
N GLY A 299 54.64 -4.72 -0.39
CA GLY A 299 55.89 -5.29 -0.90
C GLY A 299 56.55 -4.43 -1.99
N PRO A 300 57.51 -5.00 -2.75
CA PRO A 300 58.12 -4.33 -3.90
C PRO A 300 57.08 -3.89 -4.93
N ALA A 301 57.36 -2.78 -5.63
CA ALA A 301 56.54 -2.33 -6.74
C ALA A 301 56.57 -3.38 -7.88
N TYR A 302 55.42 -3.62 -8.51
CA TYR A 302 55.35 -4.54 -9.65
C TYR A 302 56.21 -4.03 -10.81
N GLY A 303 56.93 -4.94 -11.46
CA GLY A 303 57.65 -4.63 -12.70
C GLY A 303 56.69 -4.30 -13.85
N ALA A 304 57.16 -3.52 -14.84
CA ALA A 304 56.35 -3.12 -15.99
C ALA A 304 55.76 -4.31 -16.80
N ASP A 305 56.44 -5.46 -16.75
CA ASP A 305 56.07 -6.69 -17.48
C ASP A 305 55.53 -7.81 -16.56
N GLU A 306 55.32 -7.52 -15.27
CA GLU A 306 54.93 -8.52 -14.29
C GLU A 306 53.42 -8.81 -14.34
N LYS A 307 53.05 -10.09 -14.42
CA LYS A 307 51.65 -10.51 -14.44
C LYS A 307 51.02 -10.35 -13.05
N VAL A 308 50.25 -9.28 -12.86
CA VAL A 308 49.43 -9.07 -11.67
C VAL A 308 48.17 -9.94 -11.75
N TYR A 309 48.11 -11.01 -10.95
CA TYR A 309 46.90 -11.80 -10.77
C TYR A 309 45.90 -10.99 -9.95
N ARG A 310 44.87 -10.48 -10.62
CA ARG A 310 43.79 -9.73 -9.98
C ARG A 310 42.78 -10.73 -9.42
N ASN A 311 42.86 -11.03 -8.12
CA ASN A 311 41.66 -11.51 -7.42
C ASN A 311 40.75 -10.30 -7.25
N GLN A 312 39.90 -10.06 -8.24
CA GLN A 312 38.98 -8.94 -8.20
C GLN A 312 37.97 -9.30 -7.10
N VAL A 313 37.85 -8.44 -6.11
CA VAL A 313 36.81 -8.57 -5.08
C VAL A 313 35.43 -8.67 -5.74
N GLU A 314 35.29 -8.13 -6.96
CA GLU A 314 34.14 -8.27 -7.86
C GLU A 314 33.77 -9.73 -8.16
N ASP A 315 34.76 -10.59 -8.38
CA ASP A 315 34.55 -11.99 -8.77
C ASP A 315 34.07 -12.87 -7.60
N PHE A 316 34.20 -12.39 -6.36
CA PHE A 316 33.70 -13.08 -5.18
C PHE A 316 32.18 -12.91 -5.01
N PHE A 317 31.62 -11.78 -5.44
CA PHE A 317 30.21 -11.48 -5.22
C PHE A 317 29.35 -12.00 -6.37
N GLU A 318 28.35 -12.81 -6.04
CA GLU A 318 27.36 -13.26 -7.00
C GLU A 318 26.18 -12.27 -7.08
N THR A 319 25.47 -12.31 -8.22
CA THR A 319 24.22 -11.56 -8.36
C THR A 319 23.12 -12.23 -7.53
N GLY A 320 22.55 -11.49 -6.59
CA GLY A 320 21.43 -11.95 -5.77
C GLY A 320 20.11 -11.94 -6.54
N PHE A 321 19.26 -12.92 -6.26
CA PHE A 321 17.89 -13.01 -6.78
C PHE A 321 16.90 -13.19 -5.63
N ALA A 322 15.81 -12.44 -5.65
CA ALA A 322 14.73 -12.54 -4.70
C ALA A 322 13.36 -12.42 -5.38
N GLN A 323 12.35 -13.07 -4.80
CA GLN A 323 10.96 -12.97 -5.24
C GLN A 323 10.03 -12.82 -4.03
N THR A 324 8.94 -12.08 -4.19
CA THR A 324 7.91 -11.91 -3.16
C THR A 324 6.54 -12.18 -3.77
N HIS A 325 5.69 -12.84 -3.01
CA HIS A 325 4.32 -13.20 -3.38
C HIS A 325 3.40 -12.79 -2.24
N ASN A 326 2.34 -12.06 -2.54
CA ASN A 326 1.38 -11.56 -1.57
C ASN A 326 -0.04 -11.82 -2.06
N ILE A 327 -0.93 -12.24 -1.17
CA ILE A 327 -2.35 -12.51 -1.43
C ILE A 327 -3.24 -11.86 -0.37
#